data_AF-A0A0Q6KI10-F1
#
_entry.id   AF-A0A0Q6KI10-F1
#
_cell.length_a   1.000
_cell.length_b   1.000
_cell.length_c   1.000
_cell.angle_alpha   90.00
_cell.angle_beta   90.00
_cell.angle_gamma   90.00
#
_symmetry.space_group_name_H-M   'P 1'
#
loop_
_entity.id
_entity.type
_entity.pdbx_description
1 polymer ?
#
loop_
_entity_poly.entity_id
_entity_poly.type
_entity_poly.pdbx_seq_one_letter_code
_entity_poly.pdbx_strand_id
1 'polypeptide(L)'
;MRFDYSTMTEGFRSERPIPLPSPPELNKTGSAVIWLSSVAVYSFGVMFSVSALTKQSDLGLILGAEEHVDSALYASILFGVELGDGTKLTIDRRAPRGVVLEVRSSNGNFGSLHGTIFLGPVPPPGPLRIVTAIPRLGVSEATVTIDGNQIIETSEQVERLWTAPPPSQGLGGAGLRGGSWFSRLD
;
A
#
# COMPACT_ATOMS: atom_id res chain seq x y z
N MET A 1 18.81 2.69 -0.66
CA MET A 1 17.76 3.71 -0.91
C MET A 1 18.31 4.64 -1.97
N ARG A 2 17.62 4.82 -3.09
CA ARG A 2 18.16 5.55 -4.26
C ARG A 2 18.25 7.06 -4.05
N PHE A 3 17.29 7.61 -3.31
CA PHE A 3 17.24 9.01 -2.95
C PHE A 3 17.30 9.16 -1.43
N ASP A 4 17.98 10.20 -0.98
CA ASP A 4 17.98 10.58 0.44
C ASP A 4 16.77 11.49 0.73
N TYR A 5 15.98 11.06 1.70
CA TYR A 5 14.87 11.82 2.28
C TYR A 5 15.07 11.93 3.79
N SER A 6 14.72 13.08 4.36
CA SER A 6 14.76 13.30 5.81
C SER A 6 13.67 12.49 6.53
N THR A 7 12.56 12.22 5.86
CA THR A 7 11.44 11.44 6.37
C THR A 7 10.76 10.63 5.27
N MET A 8 10.05 9.57 5.65
CA MET A 8 9.23 8.77 4.72
C MET A 8 8.08 9.59 4.11
N THR A 9 7.49 10.51 4.87
CA THR A 9 6.49 11.47 4.38
C THR A 9 7.04 12.36 3.27
N GLU A 10 8.28 12.82 3.40
CA GLU A 10 8.96 13.57 2.33
C GLU A 10 9.13 12.70 1.08
N GLY A 11 9.55 11.45 1.25
CA GLY A 11 9.68 10.48 0.15
C GLY A 11 8.36 10.33 -0.63
N PHE A 12 7.25 10.07 0.06
CA PHE A 12 5.93 9.93 -0.58
C PHE A 12 5.47 11.18 -1.33
N ARG A 13 5.80 12.38 -0.84
CA ARG A 13 5.44 13.63 -1.53
C ARG A 13 6.36 13.92 -2.72
N SER A 14 7.53 13.30 -2.78
CA SER A 14 8.62 13.66 -3.69
C SER A 14 8.92 12.61 -4.75
N GLU A 15 8.17 11.51 -4.81
CA GLU A 15 8.27 10.50 -5.86
C GLU A 15 6.95 10.35 -6.60
N ARG A 16 7.05 10.11 -7.91
CA ARG A 16 5.93 9.57 -8.68
C ARG A 16 6.07 8.04 -8.67
N PRO A 17 5.26 7.30 -7.89
CA PRO A 17 5.37 5.85 -7.87
C PRO A 17 4.93 5.25 -9.21
N ILE A 18 5.51 4.11 -9.55
CA ILE A 18 5.18 3.38 -10.77
C ILE A 18 4.26 2.21 -10.41
N PRO A 19 3.02 2.15 -10.94
CA PRO A 19 2.13 1.02 -10.70
C PRO A 19 2.61 -0.21 -11.48
N LEU A 20 2.60 -1.38 -10.84
CA LEU A 20 2.77 -2.64 -11.54
C LEU A 20 1.50 -2.99 -12.33
N PRO A 21 1.64 -3.59 -13.53
CA PRO A 21 0.48 -3.99 -14.33
C PRO A 21 -0.26 -5.13 -13.66
N SER A 22 -1.61 -5.06 -13.68
CA SER A 22 -2.54 -6.15 -13.31
C SER A 22 -2.25 -6.81 -11.95
N PRO A 23 -2.54 -6.12 -10.83
CA PRO A 23 -2.41 -6.70 -9.51
C PRO A 23 -3.31 -7.96 -9.40
N PRO A 24 -2.80 -9.04 -8.81
CA PRO A 24 -3.54 -10.29 -8.75
C PRO A 24 -4.74 -10.22 -7.79
N GLU A 25 -5.81 -10.96 -8.11
CA GLU A 25 -6.88 -11.27 -7.15
C GLU A 25 -6.28 -12.13 -6.03
N LEU A 26 -6.57 -11.79 -4.77
CA LEU A 26 -5.93 -12.46 -3.63
C LEU A 26 -6.71 -13.69 -3.20
N ASN A 27 -8.00 -13.53 -2.93
CA ASN A 27 -8.85 -14.63 -2.48
C ASN A 27 -10.33 -14.31 -2.66
N LYS A 28 -11.14 -15.32 -2.97
CA LYS A 28 -12.58 -15.19 -3.16
C LYS A 28 -13.31 -16.44 -2.72
N THR A 29 -14.43 -16.22 -2.04
CA THR A 29 -15.36 -17.26 -1.60
C THR A 29 -16.80 -16.84 -1.93
N GLY A 30 -17.77 -17.67 -1.55
CA GLY A 30 -19.19 -17.34 -1.66
C GLY A 30 -19.64 -16.17 -0.77
N SER A 31 -18.87 -15.78 0.25
CA SER A 31 -19.24 -14.80 1.28
C SER A 31 -18.44 -13.49 1.21
N ALA A 32 -17.21 -13.54 0.69
CA ALA A 32 -16.33 -12.38 0.58
C ALA A 32 -15.27 -12.53 -0.52
N VAL A 33 -14.74 -11.38 -0.95
CA VAL A 33 -13.62 -11.26 -1.88
C VAL A 33 -12.62 -10.25 -1.35
N ILE A 34 -11.33 -10.53 -1.53
CA ILE A 34 -10.21 -9.65 -1.23
C ILE A 34 -9.25 -9.64 -2.42
N TRP A 35 -8.77 -8.46 -2.79
CA TRP A 35 -7.86 -8.29 -3.91
C TRP A 35 -6.91 -7.11 -3.69
N LEU A 36 -5.81 -7.12 -4.43
CA LEU A 36 -4.97 -5.94 -4.59
C LEU A 36 -5.59 -5.07 -5.69
N SER A 37 -5.99 -3.87 -5.32
CA SER A 37 -6.47 -2.87 -6.29
C SER A 37 -5.33 -2.11 -6.97
N SER A 38 -4.15 -2.06 -6.33
CA SER A 38 -2.94 -1.45 -6.87
C SER A 38 -1.71 -2.00 -6.15
N VAL A 39 -0.59 -2.05 -6.87
CA VAL A 39 0.75 -2.22 -6.32
C VAL A 39 1.61 -1.09 -6.89
N ALA A 40 1.98 -0.13 -6.07
CA ALA A 40 2.71 1.07 -6.47
C ALA A 40 4.13 1.03 -5.91
N VAL A 41 5.12 1.06 -6.80
CA VAL A 41 6.54 0.96 -6.45
C VAL A 41 7.14 2.34 -6.28
N TYR A 42 7.81 2.53 -5.15
CA TYR A 42 8.65 3.67 -4.80
C TYR A 42 10.12 3.24 -4.86
N SER A 43 11.06 4.20 -4.92
CA SER A 43 12.50 3.88 -4.88
C SER A 43 12.95 3.29 -3.53
N PHE A 44 12.10 3.41 -2.51
CA PHE A 44 12.36 3.01 -1.13
C PHE A 44 11.38 1.95 -0.59
N GLY A 45 10.48 1.42 -1.41
CA GLY A 45 9.54 0.40 -0.97
C GLY A 45 8.35 0.21 -1.92
N VAL A 46 7.31 -0.45 -1.43
CA VAL A 46 6.11 -0.80 -2.19
C VAL A 46 4.88 -0.48 -1.38
N MET A 47 3.88 0.12 -2.03
CA MET A 47 2.56 0.36 -1.47
C MET A 47 1.55 -0.60 -2.10
N PHE A 48 0.88 -1.38 -1.27
CA PHE A 48 -0.23 -2.24 -1.66
C PHE A 48 -1.55 -1.53 -1.33
N SER A 49 -2.43 -1.38 -2.31
CA SER A 49 -3.82 -0.99 -2.06
C SER A 49 -4.66 -2.25 -1.97
N VAL A 50 -5.22 -2.53 -0.80
CA VAL A 50 -6.05 -3.71 -0.53
C VAL A 50 -7.52 -3.28 -0.55
N SER A 51 -8.34 -4.07 -1.22
CA SER A 51 -9.79 -3.89 -1.19
C SER A 51 -10.47 -5.20 -0.82
N ALA A 52 -11.56 -5.11 -0.08
CA ALA A 52 -12.38 -6.26 0.28
C ALA A 52 -13.86 -5.92 0.25
N LEU A 53 -14.69 -6.89 -0.13
CA LEU A 53 -16.14 -6.82 -0.10
C LEU A 53 -16.71 -8.08 0.53
N THR A 54 -17.83 -7.95 1.23
CA THR A 54 -18.61 -9.08 1.74
C THR A 54 -20.08 -8.97 1.37
N LYS A 55 -20.76 -10.11 1.27
CA LYS A 55 -22.21 -10.17 1.14
C LYS A 55 -22.96 -9.72 2.40
N GLN A 56 -22.31 -9.74 3.56
CA GLN A 56 -22.90 -9.30 4.83
C GLN A 56 -22.81 -7.77 4.94
N SER A 57 -23.86 -7.07 4.50
CA SER A 57 -23.87 -5.61 4.37
C SER A 57 -23.89 -4.85 5.69
N ASP A 58 -24.10 -5.54 6.82
CA ASP A 58 -24.09 -5.03 8.20
C ASP A 58 -22.78 -5.34 8.93
N LEU A 59 -21.88 -6.12 8.31
CA LEU A 59 -20.60 -6.50 8.87
C LEU A 59 -19.52 -5.48 8.49
N GLY A 60 -18.84 -4.92 9.48
CA GLY A 60 -17.66 -4.10 9.25
C GLY A 60 -16.44 -4.95 8.88
N LEU A 61 -15.57 -4.44 8.02
CA LEU A 61 -14.29 -5.06 7.71
C LEU A 61 -13.15 -4.21 8.27
N ILE A 62 -12.14 -4.85 8.87
CA ILE A 62 -10.98 -4.17 9.45
C ILE A 62 -9.71 -4.84 8.91
N LEU A 63 -8.71 -4.04 8.58
CA LEU A 63 -7.40 -4.51 8.13
C LEU A 63 -6.50 -4.71 9.34
N GLY A 64 -6.15 -5.97 9.61
CA GLY A 64 -5.41 -6.41 10.78
C GLY A 64 -6.29 -7.06 11.86
N ALA A 65 -5.63 -7.71 12.80
CA ALA A 65 -6.17 -8.25 14.03
C ALA A 65 -6.14 -7.17 15.11
N GLU A 66 -7.28 -6.53 15.36
CA GLU A 66 -7.43 -5.67 16.53
C GLU A 66 -7.96 -6.48 17.71
N GLU A 67 -7.20 -6.56 18.79
CA GLU A 67 -7.55 -7.28 20.03
C GLU A 67 -8.80 -6.71 20.75
N HIS A 68 -9.38 -5.60 20.28
CA HIS A 68 -10.49 -4.89 20.92
C HIS A 68 -11.71 -4.70 20.02
N VAL A 69 -11.75 -5.39 18.89
CA VAL A 69 -12.85 -5.30 17.95
C VAL A 69 -13.96 -6.27 18.34
N ASP A 70 -15.20 -5.77 18.37
CA ASP A 70 -16.37 -6.61 18.57
C ASP A 70 -16.48 -7.61 17.41
N SER A 71 -16.12 -8.86 17.69
CA SER A 71 -16.17 -9.97 16.74
C SER A 71 -17.58 -10.34 16.31
N ALA A 72 -18.63 -9.72 16.87
CA ALA A 72 -20.01 -9.79 16.38
C ALA A 72 -20.29 -8.73 15.30
N LEU A 73 -19.57 -7.60 15.29
CA LEU A 73 -19.79 -6.49 14.34
C LEU A 73 -18.74 -6.38 13.23
N TYR A 74 -17.57 -7.00 13.41
CA TYR A 74 -16.47 -6.88 12.46
C TYR A 74 -15.76 -8.20 12.11
N ALA A 75 -15.23 -8.27 10.90
CA ALA A 75 -14.29 -9.32 10.48
C ALA A 75 -12.91 -8.73 10.17
N SER A 76 -11.88 -9.33 10.76
CA SER A 76 -10.48 -9.00 10.49
C SER A 76 -10.00 -9.62 9.18
N ILE A 77 -9.39 -8.77 8.36
CA ILE A 77 -8.61 -9.13 7.20
C ILE A 77 -7.16 -9.28 7.65
N LEU A 78 -6.68 -10.51 7.66
CA LEU A 78 -5.28 -10.81 7.96
C LEU A 78 -4.45 -10.57 6.71
N PHE A 79 -3.33 -9.88 6.86
CA PHE A 79 -2.40 -9.58 5.76
C PHE A 79 -0.96 -9.81 6.21
N GLY A 80 -0.23 -10.60 5.42
CA GLY A 80 1.19 -10.84 5.61
C GLY A 80 1.94 -10.92 4.29
N VAL A 81 3.25 -10.83 4.38
CA VAL A 81 4.16 -11.06 3.25
C VAL A 81 5.29 -12.00 3.64
N GLU A 82 5.76 -12.79 2.68
CA GLU A 82 7.02 -13.54 2.74
C GLU A 82 7.93 -13.03 1.61
N LEU A 83 9.12 -12.55 2.00
CA LEU A 83 10.11 -11.98 1.09
C LEU A 83 10.97 -13.07 0.43
N GLY A 84 11.70 -12.71 -0.62
CA GLY A 84 12.56 -13.65 -1.35
C GLY A 84 13.68 -14.30 -0.53
N ASP A 85 14.06 -13.69 0.60
CA ASP A 85 15.02 -14.24 1.57
C ASP A 85 14.38 -15.13 2.66
N GLY A 86 13.06 -15.35 2.59
CA GLY A 86 12.28 -16.12 3.55
C GLY A 86 11.78 -15.32 4.77
N THR A 87 12.06 -14.02 4.85
CA THR A 87 11.55 -13.16 5.93
C THR A 87 10.03 -13.09 5.87
N LYS A 88 9.36 -13.39 6.99
CA LYS A 88 7.90 -13.33 7.13
C LYS A 88 7.47 -12.14 7.96
N LEU A 89 6.53 -11.37 7.44
CA LEU A 89 5.98 -10.17 8.06
C LEU A 89 4.45 -10.26 8.08
N THR A 90 3.83 -9.72 9.12
CA THR A 90 2.37 -9.59 9.23
C THR A 90 2.06 -8.20 9.80
N ILE A 91 1.00 -7.55 9.34
CA ILE A 91 0.64 -6.20 9.83
C ILE A 91 0.34 -6.16 11.33
N ASP A 92 0.01 -7.31 11.92
CA ASP A 92 -0.36 -7.47 13.34
C ASP A 92 0.84 -7.75 14.26
N ARG A 93 2.06 -7.79 13.71
CA ARG A 93 3.26 -8.07 14.47
C ARG A 93 4.33 -7.06 14.15
N ARG A 94 5.14 -6.75 15.17
CA ARG A 94 6.30 -5.87 15.00
C ARG A 94 7.26 -6.47 13.98
N ALA A 95 7.57 -5.72 12.93
CA ALA A 95 8.58 -6.10 11.95
C ALA A 95 10.00 -6.14 12.57
N PRO A 96 10.91 -6.98 12.04
CA PRO A 96 12.32 -6.95 12.41
C PRO A 96 12.95 -5.56 12.21
N ARG A 97 14.06 -5.29 12.90
CA ARG A 97 14.78 -4.02 12.74
C ARG A 97 15.19 -3.82 11.28
N GLY A 98 14.94 -2.62 10.75
CA GLY A 98 15.32 -2.24 9.38
C GLY A 98 14.30 -2.63 8.31
N VAL A 99 13.18 -3.26 8.68
CA VAL A 99 12.06 -3.55 7.78
C VAL A 99 10.80 -2.94 8.38
N VAL A 100 9.91 -2.48 7.51
CA VAL A 100 8.62 -1.87 7.84
C VAL A 100 7.56 -2.60 7.03
N LEU A 101 6.52 -3.07 7.71
CA LEU A 101 5.25 -3.44 7.10
C LEU A 101 4.16 -2.74 7.91
N GLU A 102 3.55 -1.69 7.35
CA GLU A 102 2.64 -0.83 8.10
C GLU A 102 1.38 -0.48 7.31
N VAL A 103 0.24 -0.41 8.00
CA VAL A 103 -0.99 0.14 7.45
C VAL A 103 -0.86 1.66 7.39
N ARG A 104 -0.94 2.24 6.18
CA ARG A 104 -0.84 3.68 5.94
C ARG A 104 -2.21 4.36 5.95
N SER A 105 -3.22 3.67 5.45
CA SER A 105 -4.61 4.07 5.56
C SER A 105 -5.50 2.83 5.63
N SER A 106 -6.62 2.95 6.32
CA SER A 106 -7.64 1.92 6.35
C SER A 106 -8.98 2.62 6.52
N ASN A 107 -9.86 2.41 5.56
CA ASN A 107 -11.22 2.90 5.60
C ASN A 107 -12.17 1.72 5.39
N GLY A 108 -12.64 1.18 6.52
CA GLY A 108 -13.69 0.17 6.57
C GLY A 108 -15.06 0.82 6.69
N ASN A 109 -16.01 0.36 5.89
CA ASN A 109 -17.44 0.60 6.04
C ASN A 109 -18.14 -0.74 6.24
N PHE A 110 -19.45 -0.73 6.53
CA PHE A 110 -20.21 -1.96 6.47
C PHE A 110 -20.19 -2.55 5.05
N GLY A 111 -19.91 -3.85 4.94
CA GLY A 111 -19.82 -4.58 3.68
C GLY A 111 -18.53 -4.39 2.88
N SER A 112 -17.65 -3.44 3.24
CA SER A 112 -16.50 -3.08 2.40
C SER A 112 -15.30 -2.50 3.17
N LEU A 113 -14.09 -2.70 2.63
CA LEU A 113 -12.90 -2.03 3.10
C LEU A 113 -12.01 -1.63 1.93
N HIS A 114 -11.37 -0.47 2.06
CA HIS A 114 -10.21 -0.08 1.27
C HIS A 114 -9.10 0.40 2.20
N GLY A 115 -7.88 -0.10 2.00
CA GLY A 115 -6.72 0.29 2.79
C GLY A 115 -5.44 0.27 1.98
N THR A 116 -4.41 0.90 2.53
CA THR A 116 -3.06 0.88 1.95
C THR A 116 -2.05 0.38 2.97
N ILE A 117 -1.13 -0.45 2.50
CA ILE A 117 -0.07 -1.08 3.31
C ILE A 117 1.26 -0.77 2.64
N PHE A 118 2.21 -0.24 3.39
CA PHE A 118 3.56 0.01 2.91
C PHE A 118 4.52 -1.06 3.40
N LEU A 119 5.32 -1.59 2.47
CA LEU A 119 6.49 -2.43 2.73
C LEU A 119 7.76 -1.66 2.37
N GLY A 120 8.66 -1.51 3.34
CA GLY A 120 9.96 -0.86 3.15
C GLY A 120 11.07 -1.62 3.88
N PRO A 121 12.31 -1.62 3.38
CA PRO A 121 12.74 -1.07 2.08
C PRO A 121 12.19 -1.89 0.90
N VAL A 122 12.65 -1.59 -0.32
CA VAL A 122 12.42 -2.46 -1.49
C VAL A 122 12.79 -3.90 -1.11
N PRO A 123 11.90 -4.89 -1.37
CA PRO A 123 12.14 -6.27 -0.96
C PRO A 123 13.39 -6.87 -1.64
N PRO A 124 14.05 -7.84 -1.00
CA PRO A 124 15.18 -8.55 -1.60
C PRO A 124 14.76 -9.31 -2.88
N PRO A 125 15.71 -9.64 -3.77
CA PRO A 125 15.43 -10.40 -4.99
C PRO A 125 14.71 -11.73 -4.70
N GLY A 126 13.83 -12.14 -5.62
CA GLY A 126 13.04 -13.36 -5.50
C GLY A 126 11.54 -13.11 -5.39
N PRO A 127 10.73 -14.17 -5.22
CA PRO A 127 9.28 -14.07 -5.16
C PRO A 127 8.84 -13.33 -3.89
N LEU A 128 7.95 -12.33 -4.06
CA LEU A 128 7.22 -11.73 -2.96
C LEU A 128 5.87 -12.43 -2.82
N ARG A 129 5.67 -13.17 -1.74
CA ARG A 129 4.41 -13.86 -1.46
C ARG A 129 3.54 -12.98 -0.57
N ILE A 130 2.29 -12.76 -0.97
CA ILE A 130 1.28 -12.07 -0.19
C ILE A 130 0.31 -13.12 0.35
N VAL A 131 0.12 -13.09 1.66
CA VAL A 131 -0.71 -14.06 2.39
C VAL A 131 -1.89 -13.31 2.99
N THR A 132 -3.11 -13.79 2.71
CA THR A 132 -4.33 -13.17 3.22
C THR A 132 -5.38 -14.17 3.67
N ALA A 133 -6.17 -13.77 4.67
CA ALA A 133 -7.30 -14.54 5.16
C ALA A 133 -8.39 -13.62 5.75
N ILE A 134 -9.64 -14.10 5.75
CA ILE A 134 -10.75 -13.50 6.51
C ILE A 134 -11.51 -14.62 7.22
N PRO A 135 -10.98 -15.13 8.37
CA PRO A 135 -11.48 -16.36 8.98
C PRO A 135 -12.97 -16.32 9.33
N ARG A 136 -13.47 -15.19 9.84
CA ARG A 136 -14.89 -15.00 10.20
C ARG A 136 -15.84 -15.19 9.02
N LEU A 137 -15.37 -14.92 7.80
CA LEU A 137 -16.15 -15.07 6.57
C LEU A 137 -15.85 -16.38 5.83
N GLY A 138 -15.06 -17.29 6.41
CA GLY A 138 -14.68 -18.55 5.77
C GLY A 138 -13.67 -18.39 4.63
N VAL A 139 -13.06 -17.21 4.49
CA VAL A 139 -11.94 -16.99 3.57
C VAL A 139 -10.69 -17.55 4.24
N SER A 140 -10.35 -18.79 3.89
CA SER A 140 -9.15 -19.48 4.39
C SER A 140 -7.88 -18.79 3.89
N GLU A 141 -6.74 -19.08 4.53
CA GLU A 141 -5.45 -18.55 4.09
C GLU A 141 -5.17 -18.87 2.61
N ALA A 142 -4.86 -17.84 1.83
CA ALA A 142 -4.38 -17.97 0.46
C ALA A 142 -3.11 -17.17 0.26
N THR A 143 -2.26 -17.68 -0.63
CA THR A 143 -0.99 -17.06 -1.01
C THR A 143 -1.00 -16.73 -2.48
N VAL A 144 -0.59 -15.50 -2.80
CA VAL A 144 -0.37 -15.02 -4.16
C VAL A 144 1.06 -14.53 -4.30
N THR A 145 1.67 -14.72 -5.47
CA THR A 145 3.07 -14.34 -5.70
C THR A 145 3.15 -13.18 -6.68
N ILE A 146 3.96 -12.18 -6.33
CA ILE A 146 4.42 -11.09 -7.21
C ILE A 146 5.90 -11.32 -7.50
N ASP A 147 6.34 -11.00 -8.71
CA ASP A 147 7.76 -11.02 -9.06
C ASP A 147 8.50 -9.87 -8.34
N GLY A 148 9.31 -10.21 -7.34
CA GLY A 148 10.10 -9.23 -6.62
C GLY A 148 11.23 -8.63 -7.46
N ASN A 149 11.68 -9.31 -8.52
CA ASN A 149 12.67 -8.73 -9.43
C ASN A 149 12.06 -7.58 -10.23
N GLN A 150 10.80 -7.73 -10.67
CA GLN A 150 10.06 -6.65 -11.31
C GLN A 150 9.91 -5.44 -10.39
N ILE A 151 9.69 -5.64 -9.09
CA ILE A 151 9.65 -4.56 -8.10
C ILE A 151 10.99 -3.83 -8.05
N ILE A 152 12.10 -4.56 -7.97
CA ILE A 152 13.45 -3.98 -7.91
C ILE A 152 13.74 -3.16 -9.18
N GLU A 153 13.55 -3.75 -10.35
CA GLU A 153 13.75 -3.08 -11.64
C GLU A 153 12.88 -1.82 -11.79
N THR A 154 11.64 -1.87 -11.29
CA THR A 154 10.73 -0.73 -11.31
C THR A 154 11.17 0.36 -10.33
N SER A 155 11.68 0.00 -9.16
CA SER A 155 12.16 0.95 -8.15
C SER A 155 13.33 1.81 -8.66
N GLU A 156 14.16 1.23 -9.53
CA GLU A 156 15.26 1.93 -10.23
C GLU A 156 14.79 2.84 -11.37
N GLN A 157 13.50 2.83 -11.70
CA GLN A 157 12.89 3.70 -12.71
C GLN A 157 12.09 4.85 -12.09
N VAL A 158 11.87 4.82 -10.76
CA VAL A 158 11.08 5.84 -10.07
C VAL A 158 11.73 7.22 -10.17
N GLU A 159 10.91 8.21 -10.52
CA GLU A 159 11.31 9.60 -10.66
C GLU A 159 11.11 10.37 -9.36
N ARG A 160 12.15 11.09 -8.93
CA ARG A 160 12.04 12.11 -7.88
C ARG A 160 11.51 13.41 -8.49
N LEU A 161 10.30 13.81 -8.08
CA LEU A 161 9.61 15.00 -8.55
C LEU A 161 10.19 16.30 -7.98
N TRP A 162 10.55 16.29 -6.69
CA TRP A 162 11.03 17.48 -5.99
C TRP A 162 12.43 17.23 -5.42
N THR A 163 13.40 18.04 -5.83
CA THR A 163 14.66 18.22 -5.08
C THR A 163 14.46 19.38 -4.13
N ALA A 164 14.97 19.27 -2.88
CA ALA A 164 14.93 20.41 -1.98
C ALA A 164 15.62 21.60 -2.68
N PRO A 165 14.98 22.79 -2.75
CA PRO A 165 15.64 23.93 -3.37
C PRO A 165 16.94 24.21 -2.60
N PRO A 166 18.05 24.54 -3.29
CA PRO A 166 19.22 25.10 -2.61
C PRO A 166 18.76 26.31 -1.77
N PRO A 167 19.36 26.57 -0.60
CA PRO A 167 18.95 27.68 0.25
C PRO A 167 18.86 28.96 -0.57
N SER A 168 17.67 29.54 -0.60
CA SER A 168 17.33 30.63 -1.51
C SER A 168 18.21 31.85 -1.23
N GLN A 169 19.10 32.21 -2.16
CA GLN A 169 19.38 33.62 -2.36
C GLN A 169 18.09 34.22 -2.90
N GLY A 170 17.44 35.06 -2.10
CA GLY A 170 16.11 35.56 -2.38
C GLY A 170 16.03 36.32 -3.71
N LEU A 171 14.82 36.51 -4.20
CA LEU A 171 14.28 37.77 -4.75
C LEU A 171 12.93 37.53 -5.45
N GLY A 172 12.06 38.53 -5.33
CA GLY A 172 11.18 38.97 -6.42
C GLY A 172 9.92 38.16 -6.65
N GLY A 173 8.78 38.68 -6.16
CA GLY A 173 7.46 38.18 -6.52
C GLY A 173 7.09 38.44 -7.98
N ALA A 174 6.19 37.60 -8.50
CA ALA A 174 5.36 37.91 -9.65
C ALA A 174 3.98 37.28 -9.46
N GLY A 175 2.95 38.10 -9.64
CA GLY A 175 1.56 37.81 -9.29
C GLY A 175 0.86 36.80 -10.20
N LEU A 176 -0.09 36.08 -9.62
CA LEU A 176 -1.02 35.22 -10.33
C LEU A 176 -2.30 36.02 -10.63
N ARG A 177 -2.61 36.23 -11.92
CA ARG A 177 -3.96 36.67 -12.33
C ARG A 177 -4.86 35.44 -12.49
N GLY A 178 -6.03 35.53 -11.84
CA GLY A 178 -7.01 34.46 -11.73
C GLY A 178 -7.77 34.16 -13.03
N GLY A 179 -8.01 32.87 -13.21
CA GLY A 179 -8.94 32.27 -14.16
C GLY A 179 -8.76 30.75 -14.08
N SER A 180 -9.83 29.99 -13.80
CA SER A 180 -9.78 28.52 -13.72
C SER A 180 -9.25 27.92 -15.02
N TRP A 181 -8.31 26.97 -14.91
CA TRP A 181 -7.59 26.37 -16.04
C TRP A 181 -8.50 25.56 -16.97
N PHE A 182 -9.55 24.93 -16.42
CA PHE A 182 -10.42 24.01 -17.16
C PHE A 182 -11.55 24.73 -17.92
N SER A 183 -11.85 25.97 -17.55
CA SER A 183 -12.97 26.75 -18.10
C SER A 183 -12.54 27.69 -19.24
N ARG A 184 -11.36 27.47 -19.83
CA ARG A 184 -10.83 28.29 -20.94
C ARG A 184 -11.05 27.65 -22.33
N LEU A 185 -11.85 26.59 -22.42
CA LEU A 185 -12.03 25.80 -23.66
C LEU A 185 -13.44 25.92 -24.28
N ASP A 186 -14.23 26.91 -23.85
CA ASP A 186 -15.42 27.33 -24.58
C ASP A 186 -15.10 28.53 -25.47
#